data_AF-A0A6I1KHB3-F1
#
_entry.id   AF-A0A6I1KHB3-F1
#
_cell.length_a   1.000
_cell.length_b   1.000
_cell.length_c   1.000
_cell.angle_alpha   90.00
_cell.angle_beta   90.00
_cell.angle_gamma   90.00
#
_symmetry.space_group_name_H-M   'P 1'
#
loop_
_entity.id
_entity.type
_entity.pdbx_description
1 polymer ?
#
loop_
_entity_poly.entity_id
_entity_poly.type
_entity_poly.pdbx_seq_one_letter_code
_entity_poly.pdbx_strand_id
1 'polypeptide(L)'
;MDKLRILKEFEKLTAGDALDTDEFRLYLLLLAHCGDTRNGEIAYRTVRRALGEGFTPVRLKQACHRLSLYNLVEIVFTRQDTTAGDDFTLIYRIYSVGEQRE
;
A
#
# COMPACT_ATOMS: atom_id res chain seq x y z
N MET A 1 14.78 -9.07 1.37
CA MET A 1 13.70 -9.04 2.40
C MET A 1 12.95 -10.38 2.41
N ASP A 2 12.53 -10.93 3.56
CA ASP A 2 11.81 -12.23 3.63
C ASP A 2 10.30 -12.04 3.42
N LYS A 3 9.88 -12.01 2.15
CA LYS A 3 8.49 -11.75 1.76
C LYS A 3 7.51 -12.79 2.31
N LEU A 4 7.97 -14.03 2.53
CA LEU A 4 7.14 -15.12 3.06
C LEU A 4 6.77 -14.89 4.52
N ARG A 5 7.70 -14.40 5.36
CA ARG A 5 7.38 -14.02 6.74
C ARG A 5 6.36 -12.90 6.81
N ILE A 6 6.51 -11.88 5.96
CA ILE A 6 5.59 -10.74 5.91
C ILE A 6 4.18 -11.22 5.52
N LEU A 7 4.07 -12.06 4.49
CA LEU A 7 2.77 -12.61 4.06
C LEU A 7 2.10 -13.46 5.14
N LYS A 8 2.89 -14.25 5.88
CA LYS A 8 2.37 -15.12 6.94
C LYS A 8 1.82 -14.33 8.14
N GLU A 9 2.44 -13.20 8.47
CA GLU A 9 1.92 -12.31 9.51
C GLU A 9 0.74 -11.47 9.02
N PHE A 10 0.72 -11.13 7.72
CA PHE A 10 -0.43 -10.47 7.09
C PHE A 10 -1.66 -11.37 7.04
N GLU A 11 -1.47 -12.68 6.78
CA GLU A 11 -2.55 -13.69 6.79
C GLU A 11 -3.24 -13.76 8.16
N LYS A 12 -2.48 -13.63 9.25
CA LYS A 12 -3.03 -13.56 10.62
C LYS A 12 -3.88 -12.32 10.85
N LEU A 13 -3.52 -11.18 10.24
CA LEU A 13 -4.31 -9.95 10.33
C LEU A 13 -5.60 -10.07 9.51
N THR A 14 -5.55 -10.68 8.33
CA THR A 14 -6.76 -10.93 7.51
C THR A 14 -7.69 -11.98 8.12
N ALA A 15 -7.16 -12.94 8.89
CA ALA A 15 -7.97 -13.93 9.61
C ALA A 15 -8.77 -13.34 10.78
N GLY A 16 -8.42 -12.14 11.24
CA GLY A 16 -9.10 -11.43 12.33
C GLY A 16 -10.15 -10.39 11.89
N ASP A 17 -10.58 -10.40 10.62
CA ASP A 17 -11.51 -9.39 10.04
C ASP A 17 -10.95 -7.95 10.04
N ALA A 18 -9.63 -7.79 10.22
CA ALA A 18 -8.99 -6.49 10.41
C ALA A 18 -8.71 -5.73 9.09
N LEU A 19 -8.60 -6.47 7.98
CA LEU A 19 -8.26 -5.93 6.65
C LEU A 19 -9.17 -6.54 5.58
N ASP A 20 -9.70 -5.67 4.72
CA ASP A 20 -10.54 -6.05 3.58
C ASP A 20 -9.69 -6.50 2.38
N THR A 21 -10.35 -7.06 1.36
CA THR A 21 -9.73 -7.52 0.12
C THR A 21 -8.97 -6.41 -0.60
N ASP A 22 -9.47 -5.17 -0.52
CA ASP A 22 -8.83 -4.00 -1.11
C ASP A 22 -7.48 -3.66 -0.46
N GLU A 23 -7.42 -3.66 0.87
CA GLU A 23 -6.19 -3.42 1.62
C GLU A 23 -5.14 -4.48 1.31
N PHE A 24 -5.57 -5.74 1.26
CA PHE A 24 -4.70 -6.87 0.93
C PHE A 24 -4.12 -6.73 -0.48
N ARG A 25 -4.97 -6.45 -1.48
CA ARG A 25 -4.51 -6.28 -2.87
C ARG A 25 -3.57 -5.09 -3.03
N LEU A 26 -3.86 -3.97 -2.36
CA LEU A 26 -2.98 -2.81 -2.36
C LEU A 26 -1.64 -3.15 -1.73
N TYR A 27 -1.62 -3.80 -0.57
CA TYR A 27 -0.37 -4.19 0.10
C TYR A 27 0.49 -5.11 -0.76
N LEU A 28 -0.11 -6.12 -1.41
CA LEU A 28 0.60 -7.01 -2.34
C LEU A 28 1.19 -6.25 -3.52
N LEU A 29 0.45 -5.30 -4.09
CA LEU A 29 0.94 -4.48 -5.19
C LEU A 29 2.17 -3.67 -4.77
N LEU A 30 2.11 -3.03 -3.60
CA LEU A 30 3.24 -2.29 -3.05
C LEU A 30 4.43 -3.22 -2.79
N LEU A 31 4.21 -4.38 -2.17
CA LEU A 31 5.26 -5.37 -1.88
C LEU A 31 5.93 -5.92 -3.15
N ALA A 32 5.16 -6.10 -4.22
CA ALA A 32 5.69 -6.51 -5.52
C ALA A 32 6.53 -5.39 -6.16
N HIS A 33 6.09 -4.13 -6.04
CA HIS A 33 6.74 -2.97 -6.65
C HIS A 33 7.97 -2.49 -5.87
N CYS A 34 8.05 -2.76 -4.56
CA CYS A 34 9.06 -2.19 -3.67
C CYS A 34 10.48 -2.78 -3.79
N GLY A 35 10.67 -3.89 -4.51
CA GLY A 35 11.97 -4.57 -4.58
C GLY A 35 12.54 -4.95 -3.21
N ASP A 36 13.83 -4.68 -2.98
CA ASP A 36 14.54 -4.97 -1.72
C ASP A 36 14.66 -3.75 -0.78
N THR A 37 14.40 -2.53 -1.27
CA THR A 37 14.64 -1.28 -0.52
C THR A 37 13.57 -0.96 0.51
N ARG A 38 12.45 -1.70 0.51
CA ARG A 38 11.26 -1.45 1.34
C ARG A 38 10.62 -0.07 1.18
N ASN A 39 11.16 0.75 0.29
CA ASN A 39 10.58 2.02 -0.13
C ASN A 39 10.35 2.00 -1.64
N GLY A 40 9.30 2.67 -2.09
CA GLY A 40 9.01 2.81 -3.50
C GLY A 40 8.11 4.01 -3.80
N GLU A 41 7.98 4.28 -5.08
CA GLU A 41 7.08 5.29 -5.62
C GLU A 41 6.16 4.63 -6.64
N ILE A 42 4.85 4.84 -6.54
CA ILE A 42 3.87 4.31 -7.50
C ILE A 42 2.82 5.38 -7.84
N ALA A 43 2.59 5.59 -9.13
CA ALA A 43 1.55 6.51 -9.60
C ALA A 43 0.15 5.92 -9.40
N TYR A 44 -0.84 6.76 -9.09
CA TYR A 44 -2.22 6.32 -8.89
C TYR A 44 -2.78 5.60 -10.12
N ARG A 45 -2.50 6.07 -11.34
CA ARG A 45 -2.84 5.34 -12.58
C ARG A 45 -2.34 3.88 -12.62
N THR A 46 -1.17 3.60 -12.06
CA THR A 46 -0.59 2.25 -12.02
C THR A 46 -1.34 1.40 -11.01
N VAL A 47 -1.65 1.97 -9.84
CA VAL A 47 -2.52 1.33 -8.84
C VAL A 47 -3.89 1.02 -9.45
N ARG A 48 -4.52 1.98 -10.13
CA ARG A 48 -5.82 1.83 -10.77
C ARG A 48 -5.80 0.78 -11.88
N ARG A 49 -4.73 0.68 -12.66
CA ARG A 49 -4.57 -0.38 -13.67
C ARG A 49 -4.44 -1.78 -13.05
N ALA A 50 -3.76 -1.89 -11.91
CA ALA A 50 -3.55 -3.17 -11.24
C ALA A 50 -4.77 -3.63 -10.43
N LEU A 51 -5.46 -2.70 -9.78
CA LEU A 51 -6.59 -2.98 -8.86
C LEU A 51 -7.97 -2.82 -9.52
N GLY A 52 -8.03 -2.24 -10.71
CA GLY A 52 -9.24 -2.01 -11.49
C GLY A 52 -9.82 -0.60 -11.32
N GLU A 53 -10.67 -0.19 -12.28
CA GLU A 53 -11.25 1.16 -12.30
C GLU A 53 -12.18 1.45 -11.11
N GLY A 54 -12.70 0.40 -10.44
CA GLY A 54 -13.48 0.54 -9.20
C GLY A 54 -12.66 0.95 -7.97
N PHE A 55 -11.33 1.02 -8.07
CA PHE A 55 -10.43 1.45 -7.00
C PHE A 55 -10.24 2.97 -7.01
N THR A 56 -11.26 3.69 -6.53
CA THR A 56 -11.31 5.15 -6.53
C THR A 56 -10.25 5.77 -5.58
N PRO A 57 -9.90 7.06 -5.73
CA PRO A 57 -8.94 7.72 -4.85
C PRO A 57 -9.36 7.68 -3.37
N VAL A 58 -10.67 7.69 -3.10
CA VAL A 58 -11.23 7.60 -1.75
C VAL A 58 -10.95 6.23 -1.13
N ARG A 59 -11.21 5.13 -1.87
CA ARG A 59 -10.91 3.77 -1.40
C ARG A 59 -9.42 3.56 -1.20
N LEU A 60 -8.60 4.08 -2.11
CA LEU A 60 -7.14 4.06 -1.96
C LEU A 60 -6.70 4.74 -0.67
N LYS A 61 -7.18 5.95 -0.38
CA LYS A 61 -6.85 6.66 0.86
C LYS A 61 -7.28 5.88 2.11
N GLN A 62 -8.46 5.28 2.10
CA GLN A 62 -8.95 4.45 3.20
C GLN A 62 -8.07 3.21 3.41
N ALA A 63 -7.72 2.52 2.33
CA ALA A 63 -6.86 1.35 2.38
C ALA A 63 -5.45 1.71 2.87
N CYS A 64 -4.86 2.79 2.36
CA CYS A 64 -3.56 3.32 2.83
C CYS A 64 -3.60 3.64 4.33
N HIS A 65 -4.68 4.28 4.79
CA HIS A 65 -4.85 4.64 6.20
C HIS A 65 -4.93 3.40 7.09
N ARG A 66 -5.74 2.40 6.71
CA ARG A 66 -5.85 1.13 7.44
C ARG A 66 -4.52 0.40 7.51
N LEU A 67 -3.82 0.25 6.39
CA LEU A 67 -2.48 -0.36 6.37
C LEU A 67 -1.49 0.39 7.27
N SER A 68 -1.60 1.72 7.36
CA SER A 68 -0.77 2.53 8.26
C SER A 68 -1.13 2.33 9.74
N LEU A 69 -2.41 2.14 10.08
CA LEU A 69 -2.86 1.85 11.45
C LEU A 69 -2.26 0.54 11.98
N TYR A 70 -2.08 -0.44 11.11
CA TYR A 70 -1.44 -1.72 11.44
C TYR A 70 0.09 -1.67 11.33
N ASN A 71 0.69 -0.49 11.14
CA ASN A 71 2.13 -0.30 10.93
C ASN A 71 2.69 -1.17 9.79
N LEU A 72 1.88 -1.46 8.76
CA LEU A 72 2.31 -2.26 7.61
C LEU A 72 2.96 -1.39 6.54
N VAL A 73 2.49 -0.15 6.42
CA VAL A 73 2.98 0.79 5.42
C VAL A 73 2.96 2.23 5.96
N GLU A 74 3.90 3.04 5.53
CA GLU A 74 3.83 4.49 5.58
C GLU A 74 3.62 5.01 4.16
N ILE A 75 2.67 5.91 3.96
CA ILE A 75 2.35 6.45 2.64
C ILE A 75 2.27 7.97 2.71
N VAL A 76 3.00 8.62 1.82
CA VAL A 76 2.96 10.06 1.58
C VAL A 76 2.41 10.28 0.17
N PHE A 77 1.35 11.08 0.07
CA PHE A 77 0.77 11.46 -1.21
C PHE A 77 1.44 12.72 -1.72
N THR A 78 2.14 12.63 -2.84
CA THR A 78 2.70 13.78 -3.54
C THR A 78 1.83 14.10 -4.74
N ARG A 79 1.37 15.35 -4.80
CA ARG A 79 0.69 15.86 -5.99
C ARG A 79 1.78 16.15 -7.02
N GLN A 80 1.76 15.48 -8.17
CA GLN A 80 2.58 15.91 -9.28
C GLN A 80 1.86 17.10 -9.93
N ASP A 81 2.50 18.26 -9.93
CA ASP A 81 2.13 19.42 -10.76
C ASP A 81 2.31 19.06 -12.23
N THR A 82 1.40 18.25 -12.77
CA THR A 82 1.29 18.04 -14.20
C THR A 82 -0.12 18.33 -14.63
N THR A 83 -0.24 19.10 -15.69
CA THR A 83 -1.42 19.70 -16.29
C THR A 83 -2.44 18.69 -16.85
N ALA A 84 -2.39 17.44 -16.41
CA ALA A 84 -3.28 16.35 -16.76
C ALA A 84 -3.95 15.82 -15.47
N GLY A 85 -5.27 15.97 -15.40
CA GLY A 85 -6.08 15.84 -14.19
C GLY A 85 -5.82 14.63 -13.29
N ASP A 86 -6.00 14.86 -11.99
CA ASP A 86 -6.18 13.88 -10.89
C ASP A 86 -5.14 12.74 -10.73
N ASP A 87 -4.02 12.72 -11.45
CA ASP A 87 -2.95 11.75 -11.20
C ASP A 87 -2.04 12.26 -10.07
N PHE A 88 -1.91 11.47 -9.02
CA PHE A 88 -1.00 11.72 -7.91
C PHE A 88 -0.11 10.51 -7.69
N THR A 89 1.00 10.75 -7.00
CA THR A 89 2.01 9.74 -6.76
C THR A 89 2.03 9.36 -5.29
N LEU A 90 2.14 8.07 -5.03
CA LEU A 90 2.26 7.51 -3.69
C LEU A 90 3.72 7.17 -3.47
N ILE A 91 4.35 7.89 -2.55
CA ILE A 91 5.63 7.50 -1.98
C ILE A 91 5.31 6.63 -0.77
N TYR A 92 5.83 5.41 -0.74
CA TYR A 92 5.49 4.46 0.30
C TYR A 92 6.71 3.76 0.86
N ARG A 93 6.58 3.33 2.12
CA ARG A 93 7.54 2.51 2.84
C ARG A 93 6.82 1.34 3.50
N ILE A 94 7.29 0.12 3.27
CA ILE A 94 6.75 -1.11 3.84
C ILE A 94 7.57 -1.46 5.08
N TYR A 95 6.89 -1.70 6.19
CA TYR A 95 7.54 -2.19 7.40
C TYR A 95 7.38 -3.70 7.50
N SER A 96 8.34 -4.35 8.18
CA SER A 96 8.13 -5.71 8.64
C SER A 96 7.17 -5.68 9.83
N VAL A 97 6.27 -6.65 9.92
CA VAL A 97 5.41 -6.81 11.10
C VAL A 97 6.29 -6.97 12.34
N GLY A 98 6.23 -5.99 13.27
CA GLY A 98 7.06 -5.92 14.48
C GLY A 98 8.17 -4.87 14.48
N GLU A 99 8.43 -4.17 13.37
CA GLU A 99 9.27 -2.96 13.39
C GLU A 99 8.45 -1.79 13.99
N GLN A 100 8.78 -1.36 15.20
CA GLN A 100 8.23 -0.13 15.77
C GLN A 100 8.81 1.07 15.04
N ARG A 101 7.95 2.06 14.75
CA ARG A 101 8.38 3.40 14.37
C ARG A 101 9.06 4.05 15.58
N GLU A 102 10.39 4.07 15.58
CA GLU A 102 11.18 4.95 16.47
C GLU A 102 10.98 6.42 16.12
#